data_AF-A0A7S3YH29-F1
#
_entry.id   AF-A0A7S3YH29-F1
#
_cell.length_a   1.000
_cell.length_b   1.000
_cell.length_c   1.000
_cell.angle_alpha   90.00
_cell.angle_beta   90.00
_cell.angle_gamma   90.00
#
_symmetry.space_group_name_H-M   'P 1'
#
loop_
_entity.id
_entity.type
_entity.pdbx_description
1 polymer ?
#
loop_
_entity_poly.entity_id
_entity_poly.type
_entity_poly.pdbx_seq_one_letter_code
_entity_poly.pdbx_strand_id
1 'polypeptide(L)'
;RWGTREADASGGAWGEPAFTSCTEVFASTLDYIWYGGGRAAAAGPYTDMGGGREEGQGSNGLVLTGLLELPGLSHATQDRGLPSESYPSDHLTLLARFRLNNAP
;
A
#
# COMPACT_ATOMS: atom_id res chain seq x y z
N ARG A 1 -13.27 3.47 3.54
CA ARG A 1 -13.45 4.38 2.37
C ARG A 1 -12.26 4.15 1.45
N TRP A 2 -12.41 4.23 0.13
CA TRP A 2 -11.22 4.25 -0.74
C TRP A 2 -10.55 5.60 -0.55
N GLY A 3 -9.27 5.61 -0.19
CA GLY A 3 -8.51 6.85 -0.23
C GLY A 3 -8.50 7.37 -1.67
N THR A 4 -8.60 8.68 -1.83
CA THR A 4 -8.44 9.37 -3.12
C THR A 4 -7.55 10.57 -2.88
N ARG A 5 -6.32 10.56 -3.40
CA ARG A 5 -5.47 11.75 -3.42
C ARG A 5 -4.90 11.96 -4.82
N GLU A 6 -5.08 13.15 -5.36
CA GLU A 6 -4.17 13.68 -6.38
C GLU A 6 -2.82 13.91 -5.72
N ALA A 7 -1.74 13.62 -6.45
CA ALA A 7 -0.37 13.70 -5.95
C ALA A 7 -0.05 15.13 -5.46
N ASP A 8 0.21 15.31 -4.17
CA ASP A 8 0.82 16.54 -3.67
C ASP A 8 2.35 16.49 -3.83
N ALA A 9 2.96 17.68 -3.74
CA ALA A 9 4.34 17.99 -4.11
C ALA A 9 5.42 17.27 -3.27
N SER A 10 5.06 16.29 -2.44
CA SER A 10 6.00 15.43 -1.71
C SER A 10 6.42 14.18 -2.48
N GLY A 11 5.92 13.95 -3.69
CA GLY A 11 6.47 12.98 -4.63
C GLY A 11 6.55 11.53 -4.10
N GLY A 12 5.46 10.77 -4.27
CA GLY A 12 5.55 9.32 -4.37
C GLY A 12 4.66 8.51 -3.44
N ALA A 13 3.64 7.87 -4.04
CA ALA A 13 2.95 6.69 -3.56
C ALA A 13 2.13 6.81 -2.26
N TRP A 14 1.20 5.88 -2.09
CA TRP A 14 0.17 5.85 -1.06
C TRP A 14 0.69 5.66 0.38
N GLY A 15 1.97 5.93 0.65
CA GLY A 15 2.63 5.76 1.94
C GLY A 15 2.68 4.31 2.42
N GLU A 16 3.64 3.99 3.27
CA GLU A 16 3.56 2.78 4.09
C GLU A 16 2.51 3.02 5.19
N PRO A 17 1.57 2.09 5.45
CA PRO A 17 0.65 2.24 6.57
C PRO A 17 1.44 2.31 7.89
N ALA A 18 0.86 2.94 8.91
CA ALA A 18 1.51 3.04 10.22
C ALA A 18 1.67 1.67 10.90
N PHE A 19 0.72 0.75 10.66
CA PHE A 19 0.77 -0.63 11.10
C PHE A 19 -0.19 -1.48 10.27
N THR A 20 0.09 -2.78 10.20
CA THR A 20 -0.85 -3.79 9.68
C THR A 20 -1.11 -4.89 10.69
N SER A 21 -0.29 -4.99 11.74
CA SER A 21 -0.52 -5.84 12.91
C SER A 21 -0.49 -4.98 14.17
N CYS A 22 -1.41 -5.23 15.10
CA CYS A 22 -1.46 -4.52 16.38
C CYS A 22 -1.97 -5.45 17.48
N THR A 23 -1.14 -5.71 18.49
CA THR A 23 -1.49 -6.41 19.74
C THR A 23 -1.27 -5.47 20.93
N GLU A 24 -1.51 -5.93 22.15
CA GLU A 24 -1.33 -5.13 23.38
C GLU A 24 0.07 -4.54 23.55
N VAL A 25 1.10 -5.23 23.03
CA VAL A 25 2.51 -4.87 23.25
C VAL A 25 3.29 -4.58 21.97
N PHE A 26 2.64 -4.71 20.80
CA PHE A 26 3.32 -4.61 19.52
C PHE A 26 2.41 -3.99 18.47
N ALA A 27 2.92 -3.02 17.70
CA ALA A 27 2.25 -2.53 16.50
C ALA A 27 3.32 -2.23 15.44
N SER A 28 3.15 -2.79 14.24
CA SER A 28 4.09 -2.58 13.13
C SER A 28 3.45 -2.95 11.78
N THR A 29 4.12 -2.55 10.69
CA THR A 29 3.76 -2.91 9.31
C THR A 29 4.52 -4.18 8.91
N LEU A 30 3.77 -5.26 8.76
CA LEU A 30 4.29 -6.60 8.47
C LEU A 30 3.75 -7.17 7.15
N ASP A 31 2.64 -6.62 6.65
CA ASP A 31 1.90 -7.15 5.50
C ASP A 31 2.06 -6.23 4.29
N TYR A 32 2.19 -6.82 3.10
CA TYR A 32 2.43 -6.09 1.85
C TYR A 32 1.72 -6.75 0.67
N ILE A 33 1.18 -5.93 -0.24
CA ILE A 33 0.73 -6.37 -1.56
C ILE A 33 1.73 -5.86 -2.60
N TRP A 34 2.64 -6.73 -3.02
CA TRP A 34 3.61 -6.43 -4.08
C TRP A 34 2.97 -6.58 -5.46
N TYR A 35 3.26 -5.65 -6.38
CA TYR A 35 2.72 -5.70 -7.74
C TYR A 35 3.74 -5.22 -8.79
N GLY A 36 3.68 -5.78 -9.99
CA GLY A 36 4.49 -5.35 -11.12
C GLY A 36 3.94 -4.09 -11.76
N GLY A 37 4.50 -2.92 -11.39
CA GLY A 37 4.21 -1.66 -12.05
C GLY A 37 4.93 -1.55 -13.40
N GLY A 38 4.31 -0.85 -14.36
CA GLY A 38 5.06 -0.33 -15.49
C GLY A 38 6.16 0.64 -14.98
N ARG A 39 7.36 0.63 -15.59
CA ARG A 39 8.58 1.34 -15.09
C ARG A 39 8.39 2.83 -14.72
N ALA A 40 7.27 3.46 -15.10
CA ALA A 40 6.95 4.86 -14.79
C ALA A 40 6.31 5.12 -13.42
N ALA A 41 5.80 4.10 -12.69
CA ALA A 41 5.12 4.30 -11.40
C ALA A 41 6.04 4.24 -10.17
N ALA A 42 7.31 3.90 -10.39
CA ALA A 42 8.30 3.71 -9.36
C ALA A 42 9.03 5.05 -9.12
N ALA A 43 8.40 5.95 -8.39
CA ALA A 43 9.01 7.19 -7.87
C ALA A 43 8.79 7.28 -6.35
N GLY A 44 8.98 6.15 -5.66
CA GLY A 44 9.16 6.13 -4.21
C GLY A 44 10.64 5.98 -3.87
N PRO A 45 11.09 6.27 -2.64
CA PRO A 45 12.51 6.21 -2.25
C PRO A 45 13.13 4.81 -2.31
N TYR A 46 12.34 3.77 -2.61
CA TYR A 46 12.78 2.39 -2.77
C TYR A 46 12.58 1.92 -4.20
N THR A 47 13.37 2.44 -5.13
CA THR A 47 13.40 1.92 -6.50
C THR A 47 14.77 1.39 -6.89
N ASP A 48 14.71 0.12 -7.28
CA ASP A 48 15.55 -0.53 -8.29
C ASP A 48 17.01 -0.85 -7.91
N MET A 49 17.21 -2.01 -7.26
CA MET A 49 18.48 -2.76 -7.26
C MET A 49 18.50 -3.81 -8.39
N GLY A 50 18.01 -3.45 -9.59
CA GLY A 50 17.79 -4.39 -10.69
C GLY A 50 17.92 -3.79 -12.10
N GLY A 51 19.10 -3.24 -12.40
CA GLY A 51 19.72 -3.11 -13.73
C GLY A 51 18.84 -3.07 -15.00
N GLY A 52 18.63 -1.86 -15.53
CA GLY A 52 18.83 -1.49 -16.95
C GLY A 52 18.00 -2.19 -18.05
N ARG A 53 17.05 -1.45 -18.67
CA ARG A 53 16.90 -1.38 -20.15
C ARG A 53 15.84 -0.37 -20.62
N GLU A 54 16.32 0.59 -21.41
CA GLU A 54 15.68 1.31 -22.53
C GLU A 54 14.31 1.96 -22.33
N GLU A 55 14.35 3.30 -22.38
CA GLU A 55 13.27 4.20 -22.75
C GLU A 55 12.66 3.77 -24.08
N GLY A 56 11.33 3.59 -24.14
CA GLY A 56 10.61 3.47 -25.40
C GLY A 56 9.68 2.28 -25.54
N GLN A 57 8.75 2.05 -24.62
CA GLN A 57 7.47 1.37 -24.91
C GLN A 57 6.54 1.51 -23.72
N GLY A 58 5.26 1.78 -23.96
CA GLY A 58 4.25 1.84 -22.91
C GLY A 58 4.33 0.57 -22.06
N SER A 59 4.79 0.70 -20.83
CA SER A 59 5.11 -0.48 -20.04
C SER A 59 3.81 -1.18 -19.63
N ASN A 60 3.63 -2.42 -20.06
CA ASN A 60 2.60 -3.32 -19.55
C ASN A 60 2.77 -3.46 -18.04
N GLY A 61 1.67 -3.39 -17.27
CA GLY A 61 1.75 -3.52 -15.82
C GLY A 61 0.50 -3.07 -15.08
N LEU A 62 0.51 -3.27 -13.77
CA LEU A 62 -0.59 -2.85 -12.88
C LEU A 62 -0.39 -1.40 -12.46
N VAL A 63 -1.43 -0.60 -12.63
CA VAL A 63 -1.52 0.77 -12.11
C VAL A 63 -2.40 0.73 -10.87
N LEU A 64 -1.87 1.13 -9.73
CA LEU A 64 -2.64 1.24 -8.49
C LEU A 64 -3.63 2.42 -8.59
N THR A 65 -4.92 2.15 -8.40
CA THR A 65 -6.02 3.12 -8.55
C THR A 65 -6.83 3.34 -7.27
N GLY A 66 -6.43 2.69 -6.17
CA GLY A 66 -7.03 2.91 -4.86
C GLY A 66 -6.54 1.91 -3.83
N LEU A 67 -6.47 2.37 -2.58
CA LEU A 67 -6.25 1.55 -1.39
C LEU A 67 -7.40 1.76 -0.40
N LEU A 68 -7.73 0.70 0.34
CA LEU A 68 -8.61 0.81 1.50
C LEU A 68 -7.85 1.56 2.61
N GLU A 69 -8.46 2.62 3.12
CA GLU A 69 -7.92 3.31 4.30
C GLU A 69 -7.99 2.39 5.52
N LEU A 70 -6.85 2.17 6.17
CA LEU A 70 -6.76 1.41 7.41
C LEU A 70 -7.18 2.28 8.61
N PRO A 71 -7.76 1.68 9.66
CA PRO A 71 -8.03 2.38 10.90
C PRO A 71 -6.74 2.92 11.53
N GLY A 72 -6.82 4.11 12.11
CA GLY A 72 -5.71 4.68 12.87
C GLY A 72 -5.47 3.93 14.19
N LEU A 73 -4.26 4.09 14.75
CA LEU A 73 -3.83 3.35 15.94
C LEU A 73 -4.78 3.54 17.12
N SER A 74 -5.26 4.77 17.36
CA SER A 74 -6.21 5.09 18.44
C SER A 74 -7.54 4.33 18.35
N HIS A 75 -7.94 3.90 17.15
CA HIS A 75 -9.13 3.08 16.97
C HIS A 75 -8.80 1.60 17.17
N ALA A 76 -7.68 1.13 16.61
CA ALA A 76 -7.26 -0.26 16.74
C ALA A 76 -6.87 -0.66 18.17
N THR A 77 -6.46 0.28 19.03
CA THR A 77 -6.04 0.00 20.41
C THR A 77 -7.13 0.22 21.47
N GLN A 78 -8.37 0.52 21.07
CA GLN A 78 -9.48 0.76 22.02
C GLN A 78 -9.66 -0.40 23.00
N ASP A 79 -9.45 -1.64 22.54
CA ASP A 79 -9.62 -2.87 23.33
C ASP A 79 -8.28 -3.55 23.67
N ARG A 80 -7.22 -2.76 23.88
CA ARG A 80 -5.84 -3.25 24.09
C ARG A 80 -5.19 -3.90 22.86
N GLY A 81 -5.58 -3.43 21.67
CA GLY A 81 -5.08 -3.92 20.39
C GLY A 81 -6.07 -4.87 19.71
N LEU A 82 -5.55 -5.66 18.78
CA LEU A 82 -6.29 -6.66 18.01
C LEU A 82 -5.81 -8.08 18.39
N PRO A 83 -6.65 -9.12 18.23
CA PRO A 83 -8.05 -9.08 17.82
C PRO A 83 -8.95 -8.42 18.89
N SER A 84 -10.14 -8.01 18.47
CA SER A 84 -11.20 -7.47 19.35
C SER A 84 -12.58 -7.97 18.92
N GLU A 85 -13.64 -7.58 19.63
CA GLU A 85 -15.02 -7.95 19.26
C GLU A 85 -15.38 -7.53 17.83
N SER A 86 -14.82 -6.40 17.36
CA SER A 86 -15.04 -5.89 16.00
C SER A 86 -14.03 -6.44 14.97
N TYR A 87 -12.90 -6.97 15.42
CA TYR A 87 -11.79 -7.39 14.57
C TYR A 87 -11.33 -8.81 14.92
N PRO A 88 -11.66 -9.82 14.10
CA PRO A 88 -11.39 -11.22 14.45
C PRO A 88 -9.92 -11.66 14.30
N SER A 89 -9.01 -10.77 13.89
CA SER A 89 -7.59 -11.03 13.71
C SER A 89 -6.76 -9.88 14.27
N ASP A 90 -5.54 -10.17 14.69
CA ASP A 90 -4.49 -9.22 15.07
C ASP A 90 -3.89 -8.44 13.88
N HIS A 91 -4.21 -8.85 12.65
CA HIS A 91 -3.83 -8.18 11.41
C HIS A 91 -5.01 -7.46 10.76
N LEU A 92 -4.71 -6.32 10.13
CA LEU A 92 -5.63 -5.54 9.31
C LEU A 92 -5.55 -6.00 7.85
N THR A 93 -6.71 -6.22 7.24
CA THR A 93 -6.79 -6.59 5.82
C THR A 93 -6.33 -5.45 4.93
N LEU A 94 -5.31 -5.71 4.11
CA LEU A 94 -4.93 -4.85 3.00
C LEU A 94 -5.86 -5.09 1.81
N LEU A 95 -6.31 -4.00 1.19
CA LEU A 95 -7.12 -4.08 -0.02
C LEU A 95 -6.69 -3.00 -1.01
N ALA A 96 -6.37 -3.44 -2.23
CA ALA A 96 -5.91 -2.60 -3.31
C ALA A 96 -6.75 -2.80 -4.57
N ARG A 97 -6.95 -1.73 -5.33
CA ARG A 97 -7.60 -1.75 -6.64
C ARG A 97 -6.60 -1.40 -7.73
N PHE A 98 -6.40 -2.31 -8.67
CA PHE A 98 -5.51 -2.11 -9.80
C PHE A 98 -6.30 -1.96 -11.11
N ARG A 99 -5.74 -1.15 -12.01
CA ARG A 99 -6.08 -1.17 -13.43
C ARG A 99 -4.91 -1.82 -14.17
N LEU A 100 -5.21 -2.82 -15.00
CA LEU A 100 -4.22 -3.37 -15.91
C LEU A 100 -3.98 -2.39 -17.06
N ASN A 101 -2.74 -1.92 -17.20
CA ASN A 101 -2.31 -1.17 -18.36
C ASN A 101 -1.71 -2.16 -19.36
N ASN A 102 -2.47 -2.48 -20.40
CA ASN A 102 -1.97 -3.19 -21.57
C ASN A 102 -1.79 -2.15 -22.66
N ALA A 103 -0.57 -1.62 -22.79
CA ALA A 103 -0.25 -0.82 -23.97
C ALA A 103 -0.21 -1.80 -25.17
N PRO A 104 -0.90 -1.48 -26.29
CA PRO A 104 -0.79 -2.29 -27.50
C PRO A 104 0.64 -2.28 -28.05
#